data_AF-A0A3A0G8B9-F1
#
_entry.id   AF-A0A3A0G8B9-F1
#
_cell.length_a   1.000
_cell.length_b   1.000
_cell.length_c   1.000
_cell.angle_alpha   90.00
_cell.angle_beta   90.00
_cell.angle_gamma   90.00
#
_symmetry.space_group_name_H-M   'P 1'
#
loop_
_entity.id
_entity.type
_entity.pdbx_description
1 polymer ?
#
loop_
_entity_poly.entity_id
_entity_poly.type
_entity_poly.pdbx_seq_one_letter_code
_entity_poly.pdbx_strand_id
1 'polypeptide(L)'
;MIGRLTTFAFFLGLQALLASALLCAALAADRAASNAPPDSQNRIIKLTDKGLEPQVLKMKKDDYIVFFLNSSKDSLTTLEVDYGEKPTHCTSGNLAVRRTGIVGSTKPFGPRDFVSLCFHDVGTYPLTVYGLTAAPKGITGSILVE
;
A
#
# COMPACT_ATOMS: atom_id res chain seq x y z
N MET A 1 49.31 -60.36 24.30
CA MET A 1 49.05 -59.71 22.99
C MET A 1 47.94 -58.70 23.17
N ILE A 2 48.28 -57.42 23.27
CA ILE A 2 47.34 -56.30 23.42
C ILE A 2 47.31 -55.59 22.06
N GLY A 3 46.15 -55.60 21.40
CA GLY A 3 45.99 -55.08 20.04
C GLY A 3 44.70 -54.31 19.86
N ARG A 4 44.86 -52.98 19.80
CA ARG A 4 44.12 -52.02 18.95
C ARG A 4 42.57 -52.00 19.02
N LEU A 5 42.03 -51.01 19.73
CA LEU A 5 40.69 -50.46 19.48
C LEU A 5 40.68 -48.94 19.75
N THR A 6 41.25 -48.16 18.83
CA THR A 6 41.22 -46.69 18.89
C THR A 6 41.14 -46.10 17.49
N THR A 7 40.02 -46.23 16.78
CA THR A 7 39.78 -45.43 15.55
C THR A 7 38.31 -45.44 15.06
N PHE A 8 37.32 -45.06 15.87
CA PHE A 8 35.93 -44.96 15.35
C PHE A 8 35.04 -43.86 15.97
N ALA A 9 35.63 -42.80 16.54
CA ALA A 9 34.87 -41.74 17.22
C ALA A 9 35.01 -40.33 16.62
N PHE A 10 35.55 -40.17 15.40
CA PHE A 10 35.79 -38.84 14.82
C PHE A 10 34.89 -38.44 13.63
N PHE A 11 34.07 -39.36 13.10
CA PHE A 11 33.27 -39.06 11.90
C PHE A 11 31.83 -38.58 12.14
N LEU A 12 31.28 -38.76 13.35
CA LEU A 12 29.88 -38.40 13.66
C LEU A 12 29.70 -36.95 14.15
N GLY A 13 30.74 -36.28 14.63
CA GLY A 13 30.64 -34.91 15.13
C GLY A 13 30.58 -33.84 14.02
N LEU A 14 31.17 -34.10 12.86
CA LEU A 14 31.28 -33.10 11.79
C LEU A 14 29.96 -32.88 11.03
N GLN A 15 29.12 -33.92 10.91
CA GLN A 15 27.84 -33.81 10.20
C GLN A 15 26.78 -33.00 10.97
N ALA A 16 26.81 -33.00 12.31
CA ALA A 16 25.86 -32.23 13.12
C ALA A 16 26.13 -30.71 13.07
N LEU A 17 27.39 -30.29 12.95
CA LEU A 17 27.78 -28.89 12.81
C LEU A 17 27.40 -28.31 11.45
N LEU A 18 27.53 -29.08 10.37
CA LEU A 18 27.12 -28.68 9.02
C LEU A 18 25.59 -28.49 8.89
N ALA A 19 24.79 -29.35 9.52
CA ALA A 19 23.32 -29.24 9.50
C ALA A 19 22.82 -27.99 10.23
N SER A 20 23.46 -27.60 11.34
CA SER A 20 23.08 -26.41 12.12
C SER A 20 23.43 -25.11 11.39
N ALA A 21 24.53 -25.07 10.63
CA ALA A 21 24.93 -23.91 9.83
C ALA A 21 23.99 -23.67 8.64
N LEU A 22 23.50 -24.74 7.99
CA LEU A 22 22.52 -24.66 6.90
C LEU A 22 21.16 -24.14 7.38
N LEU A 23 20.71 -24.54 8.57
CA LEU A 23 19.45 -24.04 9.14
C LEU A 23 19.51 -22.55 9.49
N CYS A 24 20.64 -22.08 10.04
CA CYS A 24 20.86 -20.66 10.31
C CYS A 24 20.94 -19.81 9.02
N ALA A 25 21.57 -20.33 7.96
CA ALA A 25 21.63 -19.65 6.67
C ALA A 25 20.25 -19.54 6.00
N ALA A 26 19.41 -20.57 6.11
CA ALA A 26 18.05 -20.56 5.59
C ALA A 26 17.15 -19.54 6.31
N LEU A 27 17.24 -19.46 7.65
CA LEU A 27 16.49 -18.44 8.43
C LEU A 27 16.98 -17.00 8.19
N ALA A 28 18.27 -16.81 7.90
CA ALA A 28 18.81 -15.50 7.56
C ALA A 28 18.39 -15.03 6.16
N ALA A 29 18.26 -15.95 5.20
CA ALA A 29 17.81 -15.65 3.85
C ALA A 29 16.33 -15.23 3.79
N ASP A 30 15.47 -15.86 4.59
CA ASP A 30 14.04 -15.47 4.67
C ASP A 30 13.84 -14.08 5.28
N ARG A 31 14.70 -13.66 6.22
CA ARG A 31 14.66 -12.30 6.78
C ARG A 31 15.18 -11.22 5.82
N ALA A 32 16.00 -11.57 4.84
CA ALA A 32 16.57 -10.60 3.90
C ALA A 32 15.60 -10.23 2.77
N ALA A 33 14.63 -11.10 2.44
CA ALA A 33 13.62 -10.82 1.41
C ALA A 33 12.53 -9.81 1.83
N SER A 34 12.44 -9.48 3.13
CA SER A 34 11.35 -8.68 3.70
C SER A 34 11.68 -7.20 3.92
N ASN A 35 12.92 -6.75 3.65
CA ASN A 35 13.37 -5.38 3.98
C ASN A 35 13.40 -4.42 2.78
N ALA A 36 12.91 -4.84 1.61
CA ALA A 36 12.68 -3.88 0.55
C ALA A 36 11.60 -2.89 1.03
N PRO A 37 11.89 -1.57 1.04
CA PRO A 37 10.86 -0.60 1.39
C PRO A 37 9.67 -0.81 0.45
N PRO A 38 8.43 -0.84 0.97
CA PRO A 38 7.26 -1.02 0.13
C PRO A 38 7.27 0.06 -0.95
N ASP A 39 6.93 -0.33 -2.18
CA ASP A 39 6.87 0.58 -3.32
C ASP A 39 5.78 1.63 -3.08
N SER A 40 6.20 2.73 -2.45
CA SER A 40 5.32 3.79 -1.97
C SER A 40 4.58 4.52 -3.09
N GLN A 41 5.01 4.37 -4.34
CA GLN A 41 4.36 5.00 -5.49
C GLN A 41 3.00 4.37 -5.80
N ASN A 42 2.76 3.12 -5.40
CA ASN A 42 1.49 2.41 -5.64
C ASN A 42 0.36 2.82 -4.69
N ARG A 43 0.55 3.90 -3.93
CA ARG A 43 -0.41 4.39 -2.92
C ARG A 43 -0.75 5.87 -3.09
N ILE A 44 -0.36 6.51 -4.19
CA ILE A 44 -0.57 7.94 -4.40
C ILE A 44 -1.35 8.17 -5.70
N ILE A 45 -2.44 8.93 -5.60
CA ILE A 45 -3.12 9.54 -6.74
C ILE A 45 -2.81 11.03 -6.72
N LYS A 46 -2.13 11.52 -7.76
CA LYS A 46 -1.87 12.95 -7.94
C LYS A 46 -3.03 13.59 -8.68
N LEU A 47 -3.51 14.71 -8.15
CA LEU A 47 -4.49 15.58 -8.79
C LEU A 47 -3.69 16.69 -9.48
N THR A 48 -3.52 16.61 -10.78
CA THR A 48 -2.71 17.56 -11.57
C THR A 48 -3.62 18.49 -12.37
N ASP A 49 -3.05 19.57 -12.91
CA ASP A 49 -3.78 20.47 -13.81
C ASP A 49 -4.32 19.76 -15.06
N LYS A 50 -3.79 18.57 -15.38
CA LYS A 50 -4.18 17.73 -16.52
C LYS A 50 -5.19 16.64 -16.16
N GLY A 51 -5.41 16.35 -14.87
CA GLY A 51 -6.31 15.30 -14.42
C GLY A 51 -5.74 14.44 -13.29
N LEU A 52 -6.03 13.14 -13.33
CA LEU A 52 -5.62 12.18 -12.30
C LEU A 52 -4.42 11.35 -12.77
N GLU A 53 -3.40 11.22 -11.92
CA GLU A 53 -2.20 10.43 -12.19
C GLU A 53 -1.90 9.51 -11.00
N PRO A 54 -2.16 8.19 -11.10
CA PRO A 54 -2.85 7.51 -12.19
C PRO A 54 -4.37 7.72 -12.16
N GLN A 55 -5.04 7.49 -13.29
CA GLN A 55 -6.51 7.47 -13.34
C GLN A 55 -7.09 6.21 -12.69
N VAL A 56 -6.38 5.09 -12.78
CA VAL A 56 -6.71 3.84 -12.09
C VAL A 56 -5.51 3.45 -11.23
N LEU A 57 -5.67 3.51 -9.92
CA LEU A 57 -4.65 3.02 -8.99
C LEU A 57 -4.93 1.56 -8.69
N LYS A 58 -3.95 0.69 -8.96
CA LYS A 58 -4.00 -0.71 -8.57
C LYS A 58 -3.12 -0.93 -7.35
N MET A 59 -3.65 -1.59 -6.34
CA MET A 59 -2.95 -1.87 -5.09
C MET A 59 -3.32 -3.25 -4.57
N LYS A 60 -2.41 -3.83 -3.78
CA LYS A 60 -2.68 -5.07 -3.06
C LYS A 60 -3.53 -4.77 -1.83
N LYS A 61 -4.28 -5.75 -1.35
CA LYS A 61 -5.00 -5.67 -0.07
C LYS A 61 -4.14 -5.17 1.11
N ASP A 62 -2.85 -5.52 1.13
CA ASP A 62 -1.93 -5.14 2.22
C ASP A 62 -1.48 -3.66 2.17
N ASP A 63 -1.69 -2.96 1.05
CA ASP A 63 -1.27 -1.57 0.84
C ASP A 63 -2.31 -0.53 1.30
N TYR A 64 -3.36 -0.99 1.99
CA TYR A 64 -4.66 -0.40 2.40
C TYR A 64 -4.84 1.13 2.59
N ILE A 65 -3.83 1.99 2.49
CA ILE A 65 -3.95 3.47 2.56
C ILE A 65 -3.59 4.07 1.21
N VAL A 66 -4.47 4.93 0.69
CA VAL A 66 -4.19 5.76 -0.49
C VAL A 66 -4.15 7.23 -0.12
N PHE A 67 -3.17 7.95 -0.67
CA PHE A 67 -3.00 9.39 -0.56
C PHE A 67 -3.43 10.08 -1.85
N PHE A 68 -4.25 11.10 -1.72
CA PHE A 68 -4.68 11.97 -2.81
C PHE A 68 -3.93 13.28 -2.67
N LEU A 69 -2.90 13.48 -3.49
CA LEU A 69 -2.03 14.65 -3.43
C LEU A 69 -2.48 15.69 -4.46
N ASN A 70 -2.92 16.86 -4.01
CA ASN A 70 -3.20 17.96 -4.91
C ASN A 70 -1.87 18.55 -5.44
N SER A 71 -1.50 18.14 -6.65
CA SER A 71 -0.28 18.59 -7.34
C SER A 71 -0.58 19.67 -8.39
N SER A 72 -1.81 20.21 -8.40
CA SER A 72 -2.18 21.34 -9.24
C SER A 72 -1.41 22.60 -8.85
N LYS A 73 -1.36 23.58 -9.74
CA LYS A 73 -0.69 24.85 -9.47
C LYS A 73 -1.48 25.75 -8.52
N ASP A 74 -2.79 25.82 -8.72
CA ASP A 74 -3.68 26.80 -8.08
C ASP A 74 -5.10 26.28 -7.79
N SER A 75 -5.40 25.00 -8.06
CA SER A 75 -6.76 24.46 -7.92
C SER A 75 -7.10 24.11 -6.48
N LEU A 76 -8.26 24.56 -6.01
CA LEU A 76 -8.92 24.03 -4.81
C LEU A 76 -9.77 22.84 -5.22
N THR A 77 -9.47 21.66 -4.66
CA THR A 77 -10.12 20.42 -5.08
C THR A 77 -10.96 19.80 -3.98
N THR A 78 -12.02 19.08 -4.37
CA THR A 78 -12.81 18.22 -3.48
C THR A 78 -12.85 16.82 -4.06
N LEU A 79 -12.85 15.82 -3.19
CA LEU A 79 -12.85 14.41 -3.53
C LEU A 79 -14.16 13.77 -3.07
N GLU A 80 -14.69 12.86 -3.88
CA GLU A 80 -15.72 11.89 -3.49
C GLU A 80 -15.24 10.49 -3.88
N VAL A 81 -15.39 9.53 -2.96
CA VAL A 81 -15.07 8.11 -3.16
C VAL A 81 -16.26 7.27 -2.77
N ASP A 82 -16.61 6.32 -3.65
CA ASP A 82 -17.71 5.40 -3.44
C ASP A 82 -17.20 4.05 -2.93
N TYR A 83 -17.55 3.74 -1.68
CA TYR A 83 -17.32 2.47 -1.00
C TYR A 83 -18.46 1.47 -1.26
N GLY A 84 -19.61 1.92 -1.75
CA GLY A 84 -20.83 1.11 -1.83
C GLY A 84 -21.24 0.61 -0.46
N GLU A 85 -21.32 -0.71 -0.30
CA GLU A 85 -21.66 -1.36 0.97
C GLU A 85 -20.43 -1.67 1.85
N LYS A 86 -19.21 -1.35 1.38
CA LYS A 86 -17.97 -1.67 2.10
C LYS A 86 -17.73 -0.70 3.25
N PRO A 87 -17.24 -1.17 4.42
CA PRO A 87 -16.93 -0.31 5.56
C PRO A 87 -15.79 0.67 5.26
N THR A 88 -15.94 1.91 5.76
CA THR A 88 -14.85 2.89 5.81
C THR A 88 -14.15 2.79 7.17
N HIS A 89 -12.84 2.54 7.18
CA HIS A 89 -12.07 2.34 8.41
C HIS A 89 -11.31 3.58 8.88
N CYS A 90 -10.62 4.25 7.95
CA CYS A 90 -9.86 5.46 8.24
C CYS A 90 -10.10 6.51 7.14
N THR A 91 -10.12 7.77 7.55
CA THR A 91 -10.32 8.91 6.66
C THR A 91 -9.64 10.15 7.25
N SER A 92 -9.07 10.99 6.39
CA SER A 92 -8.53 12.29 6.81
C SER A 92 -9.62 13.18 7.44
N GLY A 93 -9.25 14.03 8.40
CA GLY A 93 -10.21 14.85 9.15
C GLY A 93 -11.01 15.87 8.31
N ASN A 94 -10.62 16.10 7.06
CA ASN A 94 -11.34 16.92 6.09
C ASN A 94 -12.21 16.10 5.11
N LEU A 95 -12.48 14.84 5.43
CA LEU A 95 -13.40 13.95 4.73
C LEU A 95 -14.49 13.48 5.69
N ALA A 96 -15.69 13.21 5.18
CA ALA A 96 -16.80 12.65 5.96
C ALA A 96 -17.65 11.70 5.12
N VAL A 97 -18.28 10.74 5.78
CA VAL A 97 -19.31 9.90 5.18
C VAL A 97 -20.58 10.74 5.03
N ARG A 98 -21.02 10.99 3.79
CA ARG A 98 -22.14 11.91 3.50
C ARG A 98 -23.47 11.17 3.31
N ARG A 99 -23.46 10.14 2.47
CA ARG A 99 -24.58 9.25 2.13
C ARG A 99 -24.09 7.81 2.22
N THR A 100 -24.99 6.84 2.27
CA THR A 100 -24.62 5.41 2.35
C THR A 100 -23.54 5.06 1.32
N GLY A 101 -22.33 4.76 1.79
CA GLY A 101 -21.19 4.38 0.96
C GLY A 101 -20.34 5.52 0.39
N ILE A 102 -20.74 6.79 0.47
CA ILE A 102 -19.97 7.90 -0.13
C ILE A 102 -19.15 8.64 0.93
N VAL A 103 -17.83 8.62 0.77
CA VAL A 103 -16.89 9.44 1.54
C VAL A 103 -16.48 10.64 0.72
N GLY A 104 -16.67 11.85 1.22
CA GLY A 104 -16.34 13.06 0.47
C GLY A 104 -15.77 14.21 1.30
N SER A 105 -15.04 15.11 0.66
CA SER A 105 -14.38 16.24 1.32
C SER A 105 -15.37 17.17 2.00
N THR A 106 -15.18 17.50 3.27
CA THR A 106 -16.01 18.48 4.00
C THR A 106 -15.65 19.91 3.65
N LYS A 107 -14.42 20.14 3.17
CA LYS A 107 -13.92 21.39 2.63
C LYS A 107 -12.93 21.12 1.49
N PRO A 108 -12.75 22.04 0.53
CA PRO A 108 -11.71 21.92 -0.47
C PRO A 108 -10.31 21.86 0.15
N PHE A 109 -9.38 21.19 -0.52
CA PHE A 109 -7.95 21.16 -0.16
C PHE A 109 -7.11 21.71 -1.32
N GLY A 110 -6.10 22.52 -0.97
CA GLY A 110 -5.38 23.35 -1.92
C GLY A 110 -4.13 22.70 -2.51
N PRO A 111 -3.39 23.43 -3.36
CA PRO A 111 -2.12 22.96 -3.90
C PRO A 111 -1.16 22.50 -2.81
N ARG A 112 -0.51 21.36 -3.02
CA ARG A 112 0.42 20.67 -2.11
C ARG A 112 -0.20 20.09 -0.83
N ASP A 113 -1.51 20.25 -0.63
CA ASP A 113 -2.24 19.52 0.40
C ASP A 113 -2.55 18.09 -0.06
N PHE A 114 -2.82 17.22 0.90
CA PHE A 114 -3.25 15.86 0.63
C PHE A 114 -4.38 15.42 1.56
N VAL A 115 -5.10 14.39 1.13
CA VAL A 115 -6.03 13.63 1.97
C VAL A 115 -5.74 12.15 1.83
N SER A 116 -6.17 11.36 2.80
CA SER A 116 -5.96 9.92 2.83
C SER A 116 -7.23 9.16 3.18
N LEU A 117 -7.33 7.96 2.64
CA LEU A 117 -8.43 7.01 2.84
C LEU A 117 -7.91 5.59 2.95
N CYS A 118 -8.59 4.76 3.75
CA CYS A 118 -8.30 3.34 3.87
C CYS A 118 -9.21 2.48 2.98
N PHE A 119 -8.65 1.45 2.36
CA PHE A 119 -9.30 0.49 1.45
C PHE A 119 -8.89 -0.94 1.84
N HIS A 120 -9.65 -1.56 2.75
CA HIS A 120 -9.31 -2.88 3.31
C HIS A 120 -9.92 -4.06 2.56
N ASP A 121 -11.04 -3.80 1.88
CA ASP A 121 -11.77 -4.84 1.17
C ASP A 121 -11.38 -4.85 -0.31
N VAL A 122 -11.30 -6.05 -0.88
CA VAL A 122 -11.03 -6.27 -2.30
C VAL A 122 -12.17 -5.67 -3.14
N GLY A 123 -11.81 -5.10 -4.28
CA GLY A 123 -12.75 -4.61 -5.27
C GLY A 123 -12.41 -3.21 -5.78
N THR A 124 -13.37 -2.65 -6.51
CA THR A 124 -13.22 -1.33 -7.13
C THR A 124 -13.95 -0.27 -6.32
N TYR A 125 -13.27 0.87 -6.16
CA TYR A 125 -13.77 2.08 -5.50
C TYR A 125 -13.74 3.22 -6.51
N PRO A 126 -14.88 3.54 -7.16
CA PRO A 126 -14.99 4.71 -8.01
C PRO A 126 -14.70 5.99 -7.23
N LEU A 127 -14.05 6.95 -7.87
CA LEU A 127 -13.82 8.27 -7.28
C LEU A 127 -14.05 9.38 -8.29
N THR A 128 -14.47 10.53 -7.78
CA THR A 128 -14.61 11.76 -8.56
C THR A 128 -13.89 12.91 -7.87
N VAL A 129 -13.13 13.68 -8.63
CA VAL A 129 -12.43 14.87 -8.14
C VAL A 129 -12.96 16.10 -8.87
N TYR A 130 -13.37 17.10 -8.11
CA TYR A 130 -13.92 18.36 -8.62
C TYR A 130 -12.95 19.52 -8.40
N GLY A 131 -13.09 20.58 -9.18
CA GLY A 131 -12.35 21.84 -8.99
C GLY A 131 -10.98 21.91 -9.67
N LEU A 132 -10.57 20.88 -10.42
CA LEU A 132 -9.36 20.93 -11.26
C LEU A 132 -9.59 21.80 -12.50
N THR A 133 -8.58 22.56 -12.92
CA THR A 133 -8.63 23.45 -14.09
C THR A 133 -9.06 22.74 -15.39
N ALA A 134 -8.54 21.55 -15.68
CA ALA A 134 -8.93 20.78 -16.87
C ALA A 134 -10.33 20.15 -16.79
N ALA A 135 -10.89 20.00 -15.58
CA ALA A 135 -12.15 19.29 -15.36
C ALA A 135 -12.94 19.89 -14.19
N PRO A 136 -13.42 21.15 -14.30
CA PRO A 136 -14.06 21.84 -13.18
C PRO A 136 -15.36 21.15 -12.73
N LYS A 137 -16.03 20.45 -13.64
CA LYS A 137 -17.27 19.68 -13.37
C LYS A 137 -17.02 18.29 -12.78
N GLY A 138 -15.77 17.87 -12.63
CA GLY A 138 -15.42 16.54 -12.12
C GLY A 138 -14.61 15.72 -13.12
N ILE A 139 -13.58 15.03 -12.63
CA ILE A 139 -12.85 13.96 -13.33
C ILE A 139 -12.97 12.66 -12.53
N THR A 140 -13.20 11.56 -13.22
CA THR A 140 -13.40 10.25 -12.61
C THR A 140 -12.15 9.38 -12.68
N GLY A 141 -11.94 8.60 -11.63
CA GLY A 141 -10.93 7.55 -11.57
C GLY A 141 -11.43 6.37 -10.74
N SER A 142 -10.54 5.45 -10.41
CA SER A 142 -10.88 4.34 -9.52
C SER A 142 -9.66 3.80 -8.78
N ILE A 143 -9.89 3.25 -7.60
CA ILE A 143 -8.93 2.42 -6.88
C ILE A 143 -9.37 0.96 -7.02
N LEU A 144 -8.45 0.11 -7.43
CA LEU A 144 -8.65 -1.33 -7.55
C LEU A 144 -7.78 -2.03 -6.51
N VAL A 145 -8.43 -2.66 -5.53
CA VAL A 145 -7.78 -3.49 -4.51
C VAL A 145 -7.91 -4.93 -4.94
N GLU A 146 -6.77 -5.60 -5.16
CA GLU A 146 -6.66 -7.02 -5.53
C GLU A 146 -6.08 -7.86 -4.37
#